data_AF-A0A7S3H211-F1
#
_entry.id   AF-A0A7S3H211-F1
#
_cell.length_a   1.000
_cell.length_b   1.000
_cell.length_c   1.000
_cell.angle_alpha   90.00
_cell.angle_beta   90.00
_cell.angle_gamma   90.00
#
_symmetry.space_group_name_H-M   'P 1'
#
loop_
_entity.id
_entity.type
_entity.pdbx_description
1 polymer ?
#
loop_
_entity_poly.entity_id
_entity_poly.type
_entity_poly.pdbx_seq_one_letter_code
_entity_poly.pdbx_strand_id
1 'polypeptide(L)'
;RAQATNGELEAALERTGEAVPLFRQAGDLRGEAATILLNANIHLVLKRGDLAIMSCKEALQLFRRADDLVGEVEAMDLLARLSSTGGPALPIAAGVATA
;
A
#
# COMPACT_ATOMS: atom_id res chain seq x y z
N ARG A 1 -21.61 4.31 -15.95
CA ARG A 1 -21.32 4.77 -14.56
C ARG A 1 -19.92 4.39 -14.07
N ALA A 2 -19.28 3.32 -14.57
CA ALA A 2 -17.90 2.93 -14.18
C ALA A 2 -16.77 3.89 -14.62
N GLN A 3 -16.99 4.71 -15.67
CA GLN A 3 -15.97 5.68 -16.11
C GLN A 3 -15.81 6.87 -15.15
N ALA A 4 -16.89 7.35 -14.55
CA ALA A 4 -16.84 8.47 -13.60
C ALA A 4 -16.02 8.09 -12.36
N THR A 5 -16.28 6.90 -11.82
CA THR A 5 -15.51 6.36 -10.68
C THR A 5 -14.04 6.14 -11.04
N ASN A 6 -13.73 5.65 -12.25
CA ASN A 6 -12.33 5.48 -12.65
C ASN A 6 -11.60 6.82 -12.79
N GLY A 7 -12.24 7.86 -13.33
CA GLY A 7 -11.64 9.20 -13.42
C GLY A 7 -11.36 9.81 -12.04
N GLU A 8 -12.27 9.63 -11.09
CA GLU A 8 -12.08 10.08 -9.70
C GLU A 8 -10.91 9.33 -9.01
N LEU A 9 -10.76 8.03 -9.29
CA LEU A 9 -9.68 7.21 -8.77
C LEU A 9 -8.31 7.59 -9.37
N GLU A 10 -8.24 7.93 -10.66
CA GLU A 10 -7.00 8.44 -11.27
C GLU A 10 -6.62 9.80 -10.66
N ALA A 11 -7.58 10.71 -10.49
CA ALA A 11 -7.33 11.98 -9.81
C ALA A 11 -6.93 11.80 -8.33
N ALA A 12 -7.36 10.71 -7.69
CA ALA A 12 -6.89 10.35 -6.36
C ALA A 12 -5.42 9.88 -6.39
N LEU A 13 -5.03 9.06 -7.37
CA LEU A 13 -3.64 8.64 -7.57
C LEU A 13 -2.69 9.80 -7.87
N GLU A 14 -3.15 10.81 -8.59
CA GLU A 14 -2.37 12.05 -8.81
C GLU A 14 -2.11 12.77 -7.49
N ARG A 15 -3.17 13.00 -6.70
CA ARG A 15 -3.08 13.70 -5.40
C ARG A 15 -2.21 12.96 -4.39
N THR A 16 -2.33 11.65 -4.31
CA THR A 16 -1.48 10.84 -3.43
C THR A 16 -0.03 10.82 -3.94
N GLY A 17 0.19 10.81 -5.24
CA GLY A 17 1.52 10.95 -5.86
C GLY A 17 2.23 12.25 -5.48
N GLU A 18 1.48 13.34 -5.30
CA GLU A 18 1.98 14.61 -4.77
C GLU A 18 2.18 14.60 -3.25
N ALA A 19 1.34 13.87 -2.50
CA ALA A 19 1.39 13.82 -1.04
C ALA A 19 2.54 12.95 -0.50
N VAL A 20 2.86 11.82 -1.14
CA VAL A 20 3.96 10.92 -0.75
C VAL A 20 5.30 11.67 -0.56
N PRO A 21 5.79 12.49 -1.51
CA PRO A 21 7.04 13.20 -1.33
C PRO A 21 6.98 14.26 -0.23
N LEU A 22 5.81 14.79 0.13
CA LEU A 22 5.66 15.72 1.24
C LEU A 22 5.85 15.01 2.59
N PHE A 23 5.21 13.86 2.79
CA PHE A 23 5.42 13.04 3.99
C PHE A 23 6.87 12.56 4.10
N ARG A 24 7.46 12.15 2.98
CA ARG A 24 8.88 11.74 2.92
C ARG A 24 9.81 12.87 3.32
N GLN A 25 9.58 14.10 2.85
CA GLN A 25 10.37 15.28 3.23
C GLN A 25 10.18 15.66 4.70
N ALA A 26 8.98 15.46 5.24
CA ALA A 26 8.69 15.69 6.65
C ALA A 26 9.26 14.59 7.57
N GLY A 27 9.73 13.46 7.02
CA GLY A 27 10.15 12.29 7.79
C GLY A 27 8.99 11.53 8.43
N ASP A 28 7.75 11.78 7.99
CA ASP A 28 6.55 11.11 8.49
C ASP A 28 6.36 9.76 7.78
N LEU A 29 7.02 8.73 8.31
CA LEU A 29 6.96 7.38 7.76
C LEU A 29 5.55 6.78 7.78
N ARG A 30 4.74 7.11 8.80
CA ARG A 30 3.37 6.60 8.93
C ARG A 30 2.45 7.24 7.90
N GLY A 31 2.53 8.57 7.73
CA GLY A 31 1.80 9.31 6.71
C GLY A 31 2.17 8.87 5.29
N GLU A 32 3.46 8.64 5.03
CA GLU A 32 3.96 8.11 3.76
C GLU A 32 3.38 6.71 3.49
N ALA A 33 3.48 5.80 4.46
CA ALA A 33 2.97 4.43 4.36
C ALA A 33 1.45 4.39 4.12
N ALA A 34 0.67 5.16 4.88
CA ALA A 34 -0.78 5.20 4.75
C ALA A 34 -1.21 5.73 3.37
N THR A 35 -0.51 6.73 2.85
CA THR A 35 -0.78 7.28 1.52
C THR A 35 -0.46 6.26 0.41
N ILE A 36 0.62 5.49 0.56
CA ILE A 36 0.97 4.42 -0.37
C ILE A 36 -0.03 3.25 -0.27
N LEU A 37 -0.49 2.90 0.93
CA LEU A 37 -1.53 1.88 1.12
C LEU A 37 -2.86 2.29 0.49
N LEU A 38 -3.20 3.58 0.50
CA LEU A 38 -4.34 4.12 -0.24
C LEU A 38 -4.18 3.90 -1.75
N ASN A 39 -2.99 4.13 -2.31
CA ASN A 39 -2.70 3.82 -3.72
C ASN A 39 -2.91 2.35 -4.05
N ALA A 40 -2.49 1.45 -3.15
CA ALA A 40 -2.72 0.02 -3.33
C ALA A 40 -4.21 -0.33 -3.44
N ASN A 41 -5.04 0.25 -2.57
CA ASN A 41 -6.50 0.06 -2.62
C ASN A 41 -7.10 0.62 -3.91
N ILE A 42 -6.66 1.81 -4.35
CA ILE A 42 -7.13 2.41 -5.61
C ILE A 42 -6.75 1.53 -6.80
N HIS A 43 -5.50 1.05 -6.85
CA HIS A 43 -5.03 0.13 -7.89
C HIS A 43 -5.82 -1.18 -7.90
N LEU A 44 -6.18 -1.73 -6.73
CA LEU A 44 -7.04 -2.91 -6.64
C LEU A 44 -8.41 -2.65 -7.29
N VAL A 45 -9.06 -1.51 -7.00
CA VAL A 45 -10.36 -1.15 -7.59
C VAL A 45 -10.25 -0.95 -9.11
N LEU A 46 -9.14 -0.39 -9.57
CA LEU A 46 -8.81 -0.23 -11.00
C LEU A 46 -8.34 -1.53 -11.67
N LYS A 47 -8.35 -2.67 -10.96
CA LYS A 47 -7.88 -3.99 -11.42
C LYS A 47 -6.40 -4.01 -11.87
N ARG A 48 -5.58 -3.16 -11.26
CA ARG A 48 -4.12 -3.06 -11.46
C ARG A 48 -3.39 -3.85 -10.36
N GLY A 49 -3.54 -5.17 -10.37
CA GLY A 49 -3.05 -6.05 -9.29
C GLY A 49 -1.55 -5.92 -8.99
N ASP A 50 -0.71 -5.86 -10.02
CA ASP A 50 0.75 -5.75 -9.85
C ASP A 50 1.15 -4.45 -9.16
N LEU A 51 0.55 -3.32 -9.58
CA LEU A 51 0.77 -2.02 -8.94
C LEU A 51 0.28 -2.03 -7.49
N ALA A 52 -0.87 -2.63 -7.22
CA ALA A 52 -1.40 -2.76 -5.86
C ALA A 52 -0.46 -3.59 -4.95
N ILE A 53 0.09 -4.69 -5.46
CA ILE A 53 1.06 -5.53 -4.72
C ILE A 53 2.34 -4.74 -4.43
N MET A 54 2.88 -4.00 -5.39
CA MET A 54 4.07 -3.18 -5.18
C MET A 54 3.84 -2.11 -4.11
N SER A 55 2.72 -1.38 -4.19
CA SER A 55 2.36 -0.38 -3.17
C SER A 55 2.15 -1.01 -1.79
N CYS A 56 1.51 -2.17 -1.67
CA CYS A 56 1.37 -2.86 -0.37
C CYS A 56 2.73 -3.20 0.26
N LYS A 57 3.68 -3.70 -0.55
CA LYS A 57 5.02 -4.07 -0.06
C LYS A 57 5.80 -2.85 0.41
N GLU A 58 5.71 -1.74 -0.30
CA GLU A 58 6.36 -0.48 0.08
C GLU A 58 5.74 0.07 1.38
N ALA A 59 4.41 0.14 1.47
CA ALA A 59 3.72 0.56 2.68
C ALA A 59 4.07 -0.33 3.89
N LEU A 60 4.13 -1.64 3.70
CA LEU A 60 4.51 -2.60 4.74
C LEU A 60 5.90 -2.32 5.32
N GLN A 61 6.88 -2.04 4.46
CA GLN A 61 8.24 -1.70 4.90
C GLN A 61 8.27 -0.40 5.70
N LEU A 62 7.49 0.59 5.30
CA LEU A 62 7.42 1.88 5.99
C LEU A 62 6.70 1.77 7.34
N PHE A 63 5.58 1.04 7.42
CA PHE A 63 4.89 0.79 8.69
C PHE A 63 5.78 0.05 9.70
N ARG A 64 6.55 -0.95 9.24
CA ARG A 64 7.56 -1.61 10.08
C ARG A 64 8.62 -0.66 10.61
N ARG A 65 9.14 0.23 9.75
CA ARG A 65 10.11 1.25 10.15
C ARG A 65 9.53 2.30 11.10
N ALA A 66 8.21 2.47 11.09
CA ALA A 66 7.48 3.39 11.96
C ALA A 66 6.95 2.72 13.24
N ASP A 67 7.23 1.42 13.45
CA ASP A 67 6.63 0.59 14.51
C ASP A 67 5.08 0.65 14.56
N ASP A 68 4.43 0.88 13.40
CA ASP A 68 2.98 0.94 13.28
C ASP A 68 2.40 -0.45 12.96
N LEU A 69 2.13 -1.21 14.01
CA LEU A 69 1.57 -2.56 13.91
C LEU A 69 0.20 -2.59 13.22
N VAL A 70 -0.62 -1.56 13.40
CA VAL A 70 -1.95 -1.50 12.79
C VAL A 70 -1.81 -1.37 11.27
N GLY A 71 -0.98 -0.43 10.82
CA GLY A 71 -0.69 -0.26 9.40
C GLY A 71 -0.01 -1.49 8.78
N GLU A 72 0.87 -2.18 9.54
CA GLU A 72 1.48 -3.42 9.08
C GLU A 72 0.43 -4.50 8.78
N VAL A 73 -0.51 -4.72 9.71
CA VAL A 73 -1.58 -5.70 9.55
C VAL A 73 -2.50 -5.35 8.38
N GLU A 74 -2.85 -4.08 8.20
CA GLU A 74 -3.67 -3.63 7.07
C GLU A 74 -2.98 -3.88 5.72
N ALA A 75 -1.69 -3.56 5.61
CA ALA A 75 -0.91 -3.82 4.41
C ALA A 75 -0.77 -5.32 4.11
N MET A 76 -0.62 -6.15 5.14
CA MET A 76 -0.57 -7.61 5.01
C MET A 76 -1.90 -8.21 4.57
N ASP A 77 -3.03 -7.76 5.13
CA ASP A 77 -4.36 -8.24 4.73
C ASP A 77 -4.63 -7.95 3.25
N LEU A 78 -4.34 -6.72 2.81
CA LEU A 78 -4.52 -6.34 1.42
C LEU A 78 -3.61 -7.15 0.48
N LEU A 79 -2.36 -7.37 0.86
CA LEU A 79 -1.42 -8.20 0.10
C LEU A 79 -1.91 -9.65 0.02
N ALA A 80 -2.39 -10.22 1.12
CA ALA A 80 -2.94 -11.56 1.16
C ALA A 80 -4.15 -11.69 0.24
N ARG A 81 -5.07 -10.71 0.25
CA ARG A 81 -6.21 -10.66 -0.66
C ARG A 81 -5.76 -10.61 -2.13
N LEU A 82 -4.79 -9.76 -2.46
CA LEU A 82 -4.23 -9.64 -3.82
C LEU A 82 -3.50 -10.91 -4.30
N SER A 83 -2.77 -11.58 -3.42
CA SER A 83 -2.10 -12.84 -3.74
C SER A 83 -3.04 -14.04 -3.76
N SER A 84 -4.13 -14.01 -2.98
CA SER A 84 -5.15 -15.08 -2.98
C SER A 84 -5.98 -15.11 -4.26
N THR A 85 -6.15 -13.96 -4.91
CA THR A 85 -6.83 -13.85 -6.21
C THR A 85 -5.92 -14.12 -7.42
N GLY A 86 -4.61 -14.38 -7.23
CA GLY A 86 -3.65 -14.57 -8.33
C GLY A 86 -2.53 -15.62 -8.15
N GLY A 87 -2.29 -16.17 -6.96
CA GLY A 87 -1.22 -17.14 -6.66
C GLY A 87 0.23 -16.60 -6.78
N PRO A 88 1.27 -17.33 -6.33
CA PRO A 88 1.37 -18.10 -5.09
C PRO A 88 1.67 -17.18 -3.89
N ALA A 89 1.30 -17.62 -2.69
CA ALA A 89 1.61 -16.94 -1.43
C ALA A 89 3.13 -16.73 -1.29
N LEU A 90 3.56 -15.47 -1.23
CA LEU A 90 4.92 -15.14 -0.81
C LEU A 90 5.11 -15.60 0.64
N PRO A 91 6.23 -16.25 0.97
CA PRO A 91 6.52 -16.58 2.36
C PRO A 91 6.62 -15.25 3.10
N ILE A 92 5.74 -15.09 4.09
CA ILE A 92 5.85 -14.03 5.09
C ILE A 92 7.17 -14.34 5.80
N ALA A 93 8.27 -13.76 5.32
CA ALA A 93 9.53 -13.76 6.03
C ALA A 93 9.29 -12.88 7.26
N ALA A 94 8.77 -13.53 8.30
CA ALA A 94 8.90 -13.11 9.67
C ALA A 94 10.40 -13.10 9.98
N GLY A 95 11.06 -12.02 9.57
CA GLY A 95 12.34 -11.61 10.13
C GLY A 95 12.04 -11.11 11.53
N VAL A 96 11.83 -12.07 12.43
CA VAL A 96 11.84 -11.87 13.87
C VAL A 96 13.13 -11.13 14.20
N ALA A 97 13.00 -9.88 14.63
CA ALA A 97 14.05 -9.21 15.37
C ALA A 97 14.17 -9.95 16.72
N THR A 98 15.04 -10.93 16.77
CA THR A 98 15.55 -11.49 18.03
C THR A 98 17.05 -11.29 18.08
N ALA A 99 17.44 -10.54 19.12
CA ALA A 99 18.79 -10.30 19.66
C ALA A 99 19.69 -9.30 18.90
#